data_AF-A0AAE3TER8-F1
#
_entry.id   AF-A0AAE3TER8-F1
#
_cell.length_a   1.000
_cell.length_b   1.000
_cell.length_c   1.000
_cell.angle_alpha   90.00
_cell.angle_beta   90.00
_cell.angle_gamma   90.00
#
_symmetry.space_group_name_H-M   'P 1'
#
loop_
_entity.id
_entity.type
_entity.pdbx_description
1 polymer ?
#
loop_
_entity_poly.entity_id
_entity_poly.type
_entity_poly.pdbx_seq_one_letter_code
_entity_poly.pdbx_strand_id
1 'polypeptide(L)'
;MKIDSKFIFPVNFTTESVTSKGEKSLFEEYFKLALSEIEKKEFLEKTQKERFNLIYKKLEESFQLLEKIMSMELNEASSKTLGDFLLAQALEINRLLETFPESSLKNLLKEGTFFVGVEAQKIKQGFYS
;
A
#
# COMPACT_ATOMS: atom_id res chain seq x y z
N MET A 1 -62.32 -11.79 41.82
CA MET A 1 -62.10 -11.40 40.41
C MET A 1 -61.54 -12.64 39.70
N LYS A 2 -62.33 -13.27 38.82
CA LYS A 2 -61.96 -14.53 38.14
C LYS A 2 -61.18 -14.18 36.86
N ILE A 3 -60.01 -14.77 36.66
CA ILE A 3 -59.23 -14.62 35.43
C ILE A 3 -59.64 -15.78 34.51
N ASP A 4 -60.30 -15.47 33.40
CA ASP A 4 -60.66 -16.42 32.35
C ASP A 4 -59.40 -16.85 31.59
N SER A 5 -58.91 -18.07 31.85
CA SER A 5 -57.85 -18.70 31.08
C SER A 5 -58.44 -19.38 29.84
N LYS A 6 -58.73 -18.58 28.80
CA LYS A 6 -59.01 -19.12 27.46
C LYS A 6 -57.95 -18.62 26.50
N PHE A 7 -57.46 -19.53 25.66
CA PHE A 7 -56.37 -19.41 24.67
C PHE A 7 -54.97 -19.82 25.15
N ILE A 8 -54.83 -21.11 25.46
CA ILE A 8 -53.56 -21.82 25.23
C ILE A 8 -53.66 -22.36 23.80
N PHE A 9 -52.98 -21.74 22.85
CA PHE A 9 -52.81 -22.30 21.50
C PHE A 9 -51.75 -23.42 21.59
N PRO A 10 -52.05 -24.66 21.18
CA PRO A 10 -51.00 -25.66 20.99
C PRO A 10 -50.25 -25.28 19.70
N VAL A 11 -49.09 -24.63 19.85
CA VAL A 11 -48.15 -24.45 18.74
C VAL A 11 -47.60 -25.83 18.39
N ASN A 12 -48.08 -26.40 17.29
CA ASN A 12 -47.61 -27.68 16.79
C ASN A 12 -46.30 -27.44 16.00
N PHE A 13 -45.15 -27.79 16.58
CA PHE A 13 -43.83 -27.73 15.92
C PHE A 13 -43.58 -28.93 15.01
N THR A 14 -44.58 -29.36 14.24
CA THR A 14 -44.33 -30.28 13.12
C THR A 14 -43.81 -29.44 11.95
N THR A 15 -42.50 -29.18 11.94
CA THR A 15 -41.81 -28.75 10.73
C THR A 15 -41.89 -29.89 9.73
N GLU A 16 -42.85 -29.80 8.80
CA GLU A 16 -42.75 -30.56 7.55
C GLU A 16 -41.40 -30.21 6.94
N SER A 17 -40.54 -31.23 6.81
CA SER A 17 -39.24 -31.09 6.17
C SER A 17 -39.47 -30.82 4.69
N VAL A 18 -39.70 -29.55 4.33
CA VAL A 18 -39.66 -29.09 2.96
C VAL A 18 -38.20 -29.23 2.52
N THR A 19 -37.90 -30.33 1.83
CA THR A 19 -36.68 -30.48 1.04
C THR A 19 -36.73 -29.45 -0.08
N SER A 20 -36.28 -28.23 0.22
CA SER A 20 -36.08 -27.20 -0.78
C SER A 20 -34.93 -27.64 -1.68
N LYS A 21 -35.31 -28.09 -2.88
CA LYS A 21 -34.38 -28.35 -3.97
C LYS A 21 -33.67 -27.03 -4.32
N GLY A 22 -32.40 -26.92 -3.93
CA GLY A 22 -31.33 -26.29 -4.70
C GLY A 22 -31.62 -24.95 -5.37
N GLU A 23 -32.22 -23.99 -4.68
CA GLU A 23 -32.03 -22.58 -5.05
C GLU A 23 -30.72 -22.13 -4.39
N LYS A 24 -29.70 -21.82 -5.18
CA LYS A 24 -28.54 -21.08 -4.69
C LYS A 24 -29.07 -19.85 -3.96
N SER A 25 -29.01 -19.88 -2.64
CA SER A 25 -29.51 -18.80 -1.81
C SER A 25 -28.81 -17.52 -2.25
N LEU A 26 -29.57 -16.49 -2.63
CA LEU A 26 -29.03 -15.19 -3.02
C LEU A 26 -28.00 -14.69 -2.00
N PHE A 27 -28.20 -15.03 -0.71
CA PHE A 27 -27.25 -14.78 0.36
C PHE A 27 -25.87 -15.42 0.12
N GLU A 28 -25.79 -16.69 -0.31
CA GLU A 28 -24.51 -17.34 -0.61
C GLU A 28 -23.76 -16.63 -1.74
N GLU A 29 -24.49 -16.12 -2.72
CA GLU A 29 -23.91 -15.41 -3.87
C GLU A 29 -23.39 -14.03 -3.46
N TYR A 30 -24.16 -13.28 -2.66
CA TYR A 30 -23.70 -12.02 -2.05
C TYR A 30 -22.52 -12.23 -1.10
N PHE A 31 -22.52 -13.31 -0.31
CA PHE A 31 -21.44 -13.62 0.62
C PHE A 31 -20.13 -13.96 -0.13
N LYS A 32 -20.21 -14.73 -1.23
CA LYS A 32 -19.05 -15.01 -2.09
C LYS A 32 -18.51 -13.76 -2.76
N LEU A 33 -19.38 -12.87 -3.24
CA LEU A 33 -18.99 -11.59 -3.81
C LEU A 33 -18.26 -10.73 -2.77
N ALA A 34 -18.83 -10.60 -1.57
CA ALA A 34 -18.23 -9.84 -0.47
C ALA A 34 -16.85 -10.40 -0.07
N LEU A 35 -16.70 -11.73 0.04
CA LEU A 35 -15.40 -12.36 0.30
C LEU A 35 -14.39 -12.04 -0.81
N SER A 36 -14.78 -12.15 -2.07
CA SER A 36 -13.90 -11.85 -3.21
C SER A 36 -13.45 -10.38 -3.24
N GLU A 37 -14.32 -9.45 -2.79
CA GLU A 37 -13.97 -8.04 -2.68
C GLU A 37 -13.00 -7.77 -1.54
N ILE A 38 -13.15 -8.46 -0.40
CA ILE A 38 -12.24 -8.37 0.74
C ILE A 38 -10.86 -8.89 0.35
N GLU A 39 -10.78 -10.07 -0.27
CA GLU A 39 -9.51 -10.66 -0.74
C GLU A 39 -8.78 -9.72 -1.71
N LYS A 40 -9.51 -9.09 -2.65
CA LYS A 40 -8.94 -8.09 -3.57
C LYS A 40 -8.42 -6.86 -2.84
N LYS A 41 -9.15 -6.36 -1.83
CA LYS A 41 -8.71 -5.21 -1.02
C LYS A 41 -7.44 -5.54 -0.24
N GLU A 42 -7.38 -6.69 0.43
CA GLU A 42 -6.17 -7.13 1.14
C GLU A 42 -4.98 -7.29 0.20
N PHE A 43 -5.19 -7.82 -1.01
CA PHE A 43 -4.13 -7.94 -2.01
C PHE A 43 -3.61 -6.57 -2.48
N LEU A 44 -4.51 -5.61 -2.72
CA LEU A 44 -4.14 -4.23 -3.06
C LEU A 44 -3.38 -3.56 -1.92
N GLU A 45 -3.81 -3.73 -0.67
CA GLU A 45 -3.13 -3.19 0.51
C GLU A 45 -1.73 -3.80 0.69
N LYS A 46 -1.58 -5.12 0.51
CA LYS A 46 -0.25 -5.78 0.51
C LYS A 46 0.65 -5.19 -0.57
N THR A 47 0.13 -5.03 -1.79
CA THR A 47 0.88 -4.44 -2.91
C THR A 47 1.30 -2.99 -2.64
N GLN A 48 0.42 -2.18 -2.02
CA GLN A 48 0.75 -0.80 -1.64
C GLN A 48 1.81 -0.76 -0.54
N LYS A 49 1.71 -1.64 0.46
CA LYS A 49 2.69 -1.74 1.54
C LYS A 49 4.07 -2.16 1.02
N GLU A 50 4.14 -3.08 0.08
CA GLU A 50 5.39 -3.49 -0.58
C GLU A 50 6.03 -2.33 -1.34
N ARG A 51 5.23 -1.58 -2.12
CA ARG A 51 5.70 -0.38 -2.82
C ARG A 51 6.21 0.70 -1.86
N PHE A 52 5.50 0.89 -0.75
CA PHE A 52 5.91 1.84 0.28
C PHE A 52 7.26 1.46 0.90
N ASN A 53 7.41 0.19 1.28
CA ASN A 53 8.67 -0.33 1.82
C ASN A 53 9.82 -0.18 0.82
N LEU A 54 9.56 -0.40 -0.47
CA LEU A 54 10.55 -0.21 -1.52
C LEU A 54 10.99 1.26 -1.64
N ILE A 55 10.04 2.20 -1.63
CA ILE A 55 10.34 3.64 -1.64
C ILE A 55 11.20 4.02 -0.44
N TYR A 56 10.80 3.58 0.76
CA TYR A 56 11.52 3.90 1.98
C TYR A 56 12.96 3.38 1.94
N LYS A 57 13.14 2.11 1.55
CA LYS A 57 14.45 1.49 1.42
C LYS A 57 15.36 2.23 0.43
N LYS A 58 14.83 2.61 -0.73
CA LYS A 58 15.59 3.35 -1.75
C LYS A 58 16.00 4.74 -1.28
N LEU A 59 15.10 5.44 -0.58
CA LEU A 59 15.42 6.74 0.02
C LEU A 59 16.48 6.59 1.11
N GLU A 60 16.34 5.60 1.99
CA GLU A 60 17.31 5.32 3.04
C GLU A 60 18.70 5.02 2.46
N GLU A 61 18.80 4.13 1.47
CA GLU A 61 20.05 3.84 0.76
C GLU A 61 20.66 5.09 0.12
N SER A 62 19.81 5.95 -0.47
CA SER A 62 20.25 7.20 -1.08
C SER A 62 20.81 8.17 -0.05
N PHE A 63 20.14 8.35 1.09
CA PHE A 63 20.62 9.21 2.17
C PHE A 63 21.91 8.71 2.80
N GLN A 64 22.03 7.40 3.04
CA GLN A 64 23.27 6.82 3.55
C GLN A 64 24.44 7.02 2.57
N LEU A 65 24.18 6.97 1.26
CA LEU A 65 25.21 7.22 0.27
C LEU A 65 25.62 8.70 0.24
N LEU A 66 24.65 9.62 0.31
CA LEU A 66 24.91 11.06 0.40
C LEU A 66 25.74 11.42 1.64
N GLU A 67 25.45 10.79 2.78
CA GLU A 67 26.22 10.98 4.01
C GLU A 67 27.67 10.51 3.85
N LYS A 68 27.89 9.34 3.22
CA LYS A 68 29.23 8.83 2.95
C LYS A 68 30.03 9.71 2.01
N ILE A 69 29.37 10.30 1.00
CA ILE A 69 30.00 11.18 0.02
C ILE A 69 30.69 12.38 0.70
N MET A 70 30.13 12.91 1.79
CA MET A 70 30.76 14.00 2.54
C MET A 70 32.15 13.66 3.10
N SER A 71 32.46 12.36 3.24
CA SER A 71 33.72 11.85 3.79
C SER A 71 34.63 11.19 2.75
N MET A 72 34.21 11.16 1.48
CA MET A 72 34.88 10.42 0.41
C MET A 72 35.52 11.40 -0.59
N GLU A 73 36.78 11.15 -0.95
CA GLU A 73 37.38 11.86 -2.08
C GLU A 73 36.74 11.38 -3.39
N LEU A 74 36.03 12.27 -4.05
CA LEU A 74 35.37 11.99 -5.32
C LEU A 74 36.21 12.55 -6.48
N ASN A 75 36.44 11.70 -7.48
CA ASN A 75 36.95 12.15 -8.77
C ASN A 75 35.78 12.27 -9.76
N GLU A 76 36.04 12.86 -10.93
CA GLU A 76 35.00 13.11 -11.93
C GLU A 76 34.21 11.84 -12.33
N ALA A 77 34.90 10.70 -12.45
CA ALA A 77 34.27 9.43 -12.83
C ALA A 77 33.38 8.87 -11.71
N SER A 78 33.84 8.91 -10.46
CA SER A 78 33.05 8.45 -9.31
C SER A 78 31.87 9.38 -9.04
N SER A 79 32.08 10.70 -9.10
CA SER A 79 31.05 11.73 -9.04
C SER A 79 29.94 11.51 -10.07
N LYS A 80 30.31 11.30 -11.34
CA LYS A 80 29.33 11.05 -12.40
C LYS A 80 28.54 9.76 -12.14
N THR A 81 29.21 8.69 -11.75
CA THR A 81 28.58 7.38 -11.48
C THR A 81 27.60 7.45 -10.31
N LEU A 82 28.02 8.05 -9.19
CA LEU A 82 27.20 8.19 -8.00
C LEU A 82 26.02 9.12 -8.24
N GLY A 83 26.24 10.23 -8.94
CA GLY A 83 25.19 11.15 -9.33
C GLY A 83 24.16 10.49 -10.26
N ASP A 84 24.59 9.73 -11.27
CA ASP A 84 23.69 8.99 -12.16
C ASP A 84 22.89 7.92 -11.41
N PHE A 85 23.52 7.21 -10.45
CA PHE A 85 22.84 6.24 -9.60
C PHE A 85 21.74 6.89 -8.74
N LEU A 86 22.07 7.96 -8.02
CA LEU A 86 21.13 8.66 -7.14
C LEU A 86 19.99 9.32 -7.94
N LEU A 87 20.28 9.86 -9.13
CA LEU A 87 19.24 10.36 -10.04
C LEU A 87 18.30 9.25 -10.49
N ALA A 88 18.82 8.07 -10.84
CA ALA A 88 18.00 6.93 -11.23
C ALA A 88 17.08 6.48 -10.08
N GLN A 89 17.60 6.41 -8.86
CA GLN A 89 16.80 6.10 -7.67
C GLN A 89 15.69 7.13 -7.47
N ALA A 90 16.00 8.43 -7.54
CA ALA A 90 15.02 9.50 -7.36
C ALA A 90 13.90 9.44 -8.42
N LEU A 91 14.24 9.18 -9.69
CA LEU A 91 13.26 9.03 -10.76
C LEU A 91 12.35 7.81 -10.55
N GLU A 92 12.92 6.68 -10.11
CA GLU A 92 12.17 5.47 -9.82
C GLU A 92 11.20 5.68 -8.64
N ILE A 93 11.68 6.28 -7.56
CA ILE A 93 10.86 6.63 -6.40
C ILE A 93 9.73 7.57 -6.81
N ASN A 94 10.02 8.60 -7.61
CA ASN A 94 9.01 9.57 -8.03
C ASN A 94 7.90 8.88 -8.86
N ARG A 95 8.25 7.98 -9.79
CA ARG A 95 7.28 7.16 -10.55
C ARG A 95 6.43 6.27 -9.64
N LEU A 96 7.01 5.68 -8.61
CA LEU A 96 6.26 4.88 -7.64
C LEU A 96 5.28 5.77 -6.85
N LEU A 97 5.73 6.93 -6.38
CA LEU A 97 4.91 7.90 -5.64
C LEU A 97 3.75 8.47 -6.46
N GLU A 98 3.88 8.59 -7.78
CA GLU A 98 2.77 9.01 -8.65
C GLU A 98 1.56 8.09 -8.54
N THR A 99 1.77 6.81 -8.22
CA THR A 99 0.67 5.83 -8.05
C THR A 99 -0.04 5.91 -6.70
N PHE A 100 0.51 6.67 -5.73
CA PHE A 100 -0.07 6.82 -4.40
C PHE A 100 -1.12 7.93 -4.37
N PRO A 101 -2.17 7.81 -3.54
CA PRO A 101 -3.13 8.89 -3.32
C PRO A 101 -2.45 10.12 -2.70
N GLU A 102 -2.99 11.30 -2.99
CA GLU A 102 -2.50 12.56 -2.40
C GLU A 102 -2.62 12.53 -0.88
N SER A 103 -1.50 12.74 -0.19
CA SER A 103 -1.40 12.72 1.26
C SER A 103 -0.17 13.49 1.73
N SER A 104 -0.17 13.93 2.99
CA SER A 104 1.00 14.59 3.59
C SER A 104 2.24 13.72 3.55
N LEU A 105 2.08 12.40 3.71
CA LEU A 105 3.19 11.44 3.63
C LEU A 105 3.75 11.34 2.21
N LYS A 106 2.89 11.28 1.18
CA LYS A 106 3.32 11.32 -0.22
C LYS A 106 4.12 12.59 -0.51
N ASN A 107 3.67 13.75 -0.01
CA ASN A 107 4.37 15.01 -0.21
C ASN A 107 5.74 15.02 0.48
N LEU A 108 5.82 14.55 1.72
CA LEU A 108 7.10 14.40 2.43
C LEU A 108 8.09 13.52 1.65
N LEU A 109 7.62 12.37 1.15
CA LEU A 109 8.46 11.47 0.35
C LEU A 109 8.87 12.10 -0.98
N LYS A 110 7.99 12.88 -1.62
CA LYS A 110 8.33 13.66 -2.82
C LYS A 110 9.39 14.70 -2.55
N GLU A 111 9.29 15.44 -1.45
CA GLU A 111 10.30 16.42 -1.04
C GLU A 111 11.65 15.77 -0.79
N GLY A 112 11.69 14.64 -0.07
CA GLY A 112 12.92 13.87 0.12
C GLY A 112 13.50 13.36 -1.19
N THR A 113 12.66 12.86 -2.09
CA THR A 113 13.06 12.41 -3.43
C THR A 113 13.62 13.56 -4.27
N PHE A 114 12.99 14.72 -4.20
CA PHE A 114 13.45 15.93 -4.88
C PHE A 114 14.82 16.37 -4.35
N PHE A 115 15.01 16.38 -3.03
CA PHE A 115 16.29 16.68 -2.41
C PHE A 115 17.38 15.73 -2.90
N VAL A 116 17.12 14.40 -2.89
CA VAL A 116 18.07 13.41 -3.43
C VAL A 116 18.41 13.71 -4.89
N GLY A 117 17.42 14.05 -5.71
CA GLY A 117 17.65 14.41 -7.12
C GLY A 117 18.53 15.64 -7.31
N VAL A 118 18.33 16.69 -6.51
CA VAL A 118 19.16 17.91 -6.53
C VAL A 118 20.59 17.60 -6.12
N GLU A 119 20.79 16.86 -5.02
CA GLU A 119 22.12 16.49 -4.56
C GLU A 119 22.85 15.59 -5.56
N ALA A 120 22.13 14.64 -6.15
CA ALA A 120 22.66 13.78 -7.20
C ALA A 120 23.18 14.59 -8.40
N GLN A 121 22.46 15.64 -8.80
CA GLN A 121 22.87 16.51 -9.90
C GLN A 121 24.10 17.35 -9.54
N LYS A 122 24.20 17.86 -8.31
CA LYS A 122 25.40 18.55 -7.82
C LYS A 122 26.62 17.62 -7.79
N ILE A 123 26.45 16.40 -7.29
CA ILE A 123 27.50 15.37 -7.29
C ILE A 123 27.95 15.09 -8.73
N LYS A 124 27.02 14.86 -9.65
CA LYS A 124 27.33 14.63 -11.06
C LYS A 124 28.10 15.78 -11.71
N GLN A 125 27.83 17.02 -11.31
CA GLN A 125 28.50 18.22 -11.78
C GLN A 125 29.88 18.46 -11.12
N GLY A 126 30.29 17.61 -10.16
CA GLY A 126 31.59 17.69 -9.51
C GLY A 126 31.66 18.72 -8.39
N PHE A 127 30.54 19.15 -7.80
CA PHE A 127 30.54 20.12 -6.68
C PHE A 127 31.25 19.60 -5.41
N TYR A 128 31.49 18.31 -5.34
CA TYR A 128 32.09 17.60 -4.20
C TYR A 128 33.45 16.95 -4.56
N SER A 129 34.03 17.36 -5.69
CA SER A 129 35.33 16.89 -6.22
C SER A 129 36.41 17.95 -6.08
#